data_AF-A0A1C0VFH4-F1
#
_entry.id   AF-A0A1C0VFH4-F1
#
_cell.length_a   1.000
_cell.length_b   1.000
_cell.length_c   1.000
_cell.angle_alpha   90.00
_cell.angle_beta   90.00
_cell.angle_gamma   90.00
#
_symmetry.space_group_name_H-M   'P 1'
#
loop_
_entity.id
_entity.type
_entity.pdbx_description
1 polymer ?
#
loop_
_entity_poly.entity_id
_entity_poly.type
_entity_poly.pdbx_seq_one_letter_code
_entity_poly.pdbx_strand_id
1 'polypeptide(L)'
;MLPNSAETSAPEGLLEPTVVTDPDRLDRALLQGAHAWEASRGELALLCVPGMIDLHVRRLEMLAAVLGYPFSPEEMARVRATVTQNVQEGFAASPYSQLLVRYSPAPPPHRGLVWDIRPVAISYSDRAKLFLQYRPPKDSDRYPDAKVLDLAAALRAQAPAATIPVLDVGAGTGRNAIALAQQGHLVDAIEFTPEMLDTIRQLAKDAGVAIDLIEQDIRDPAFTPKPDRYGLIVLTGVVQYFSDPAQLAHLLAKLTPALRPGGKIVMDCFVTTDGYDPTPLARQLSYVTDSFLLQPTELTRAIASLPLRVVSDEPALAYEREHLPPEALAAREWLDPWATGDRLFPLGDQQRPPVSLRWLVYERVTP
;
A
#
# COMPACT_ATOMS: atom_id res chain seq x y z
N MET A 1 90.19 -18.77 33.91
CA MET A 1 89.40 -17.92 34.82
C MET A 1 87.95 -18.40 34.77
N LEU A 2 87.41 -18.90 35.87
CA LEU A 2 85.97 -18.87 36.18
C LEU A 2 85.67 -17.51 36.86
N PRO A 3 84.41 -17.09 37.09
CA PRO A 3 83.14 -17.28 36.37
C PRO A 3 82.37 -15.93 36.22
N ASN A 4 81.18 -15.91 35.58
CA ASN A 4 80.05 -15.16 36.16
C ASN A 4 78.68 -15.71 35.71
N SER A 5 78.00 -16.27 36.72
CA SER A 5 76.57 -16.34 36.99
C SER A 5 75.57 -16.33 35.83
N ALA A 6 74.93 -17.50 35.68
CA ALA A 6 73.56 -17.61 35.21
C ALA A 6 72.60 -17.03 36.26
N GLU A 7 71.83 -16.03 35.88
CA GLU A 7 70.51 -15.74 36.46
C GLU A 7 69.50 -15.77 35.30
N THR A 8 68.98 -16.96 35.03
CA THR A 8 67.72 -17.14 34.31
C THR A 8 66.59 -16.70 35.24
N SER A 9 66.16 -15.44 35.13
CA SER A 9 64.86 -15.03 35.63
C SER A 9 63.79 -15.58 34.68
N ALA A 10 63.03 -16.57 35.16
CA ALA A 10 61.83 -17.03 34.48
C ALA A 10 60.71 -15.98 34.61
N PRO A 11 60.01 -15.60 33.53
CA PRO A 11 58.72 -14.99 33.65
C PRO A 11 57.70 -15.93 33.03
N GLU A 12 56.92 -16.66 33.84
CA GLU A 12 55.61 -17.17 33.44
C GLU A 12 54.94 -17.89 34.62
N GLY A 13 54.35 -17.10 35.51
CA GLY A 13 53.29 -17.59 36.38
C GLY A 13 51.98 -17.60 35.62
N LEU A 14 51.80 -18.53 34.68
CA LEU A 14 50.45 -18.91 34.25
C LEU A 14 49.80 -19.58 35.46
N LEU A 15 49.00 -18.81 36.21
CA LEU A 15 48.19 -19.33 37.30
C LEU A 15 47.42 -20.55 36.79
N GLU A 16 47.60 -21.71 37.42
CA GLU A 16 46.80 -22.88 37.07
C GLU A 16 45.31 -22.51 37.21
N PRO A 17 44.49 -22.80 36.18
CA PRO A 17 43.09 -22.43 36.21
C PRO A 17 42.41 -23.09 37.42
N THR A 18 41.80 -22.28 38.27
CA THR A 18 41.11 -22.76 39.47
C THR A 18 39.93 -23.65 39.07
N VAL A 19 39.84 -24.84 39.67
CA VAL A 19 38.70 -25.75 39.47
C VAL A 19 37.45 -25.14 40.10
N VAL A 20 36.37 -25.04 39.32
CA VAL A 20 35.07 -24.55 39.77
C VAL A 20 34.19 -25.75 40.12
N THR A 21 33.70 -25.82 41.36
CA THR A 21 32.81 -26.89 41.85
C THR A 21 31.45 -26.38 42.32
N ASP A 22 31.21 -25.07 42.24
CA ASP A 22 29.94 -24.46 42.61
C ASP A 22 28.81 -24.91 41.67
N PRO A 23 27.78 -25.66 42.15
CA PRO A 23 26.74 -26.23 41.30
C PRO A 23 25.98 -25.18 40.49
N ASP A 24 25.62 -24.04 41.09
CA ASP A 24 24.86 -22.99 40.40
C ASP A 24 25.66 -22.36 39.25
N ARG A 25 26.97 -22.17 39.43
CA ARG A 25 27.86 -21.71 38.37
C ARG A 25 28.04 -22.77 37.28
N LEU A 26 28.14 -24.04 37.65
CA LEU A 26 28.24 -25.15 36.69
C LEU A 26 26.96 -25.32 35.89
N ASP A 27 25.78 -25.29 36.51
CA ASP A 27 24.48 -25.40 35.84
C ASP A 27 24.26 -24.26 34.84
N ARG A 28 24.59 -23.01 35.21
CA ARG A 28 24.57 -21.88 34.26
C ARG A 28 25.50 -22.09 33.07
N ALA A 29 26.71 -22.60 33.30
CA ALA A 29 27.66 -22.89 32.23
C ALA A 29 27.20 -24.05 31.34
N LEU A 30 26.57 -25.08 31.91
CA LEU A 30 25.99 -26.21 31.18
C LEU A 30 24.82 -25.76 30.30
N LEU A 31 23.89 -24.97 30.84
CA LEU A 31 22.78 -24.39 30.07
C LEU A 31 23.29 -23.47 28.96
N GLN A 32 24.29 -22.63 29.25
CA GLN A 32 24.93 -21.80 28.23
C GLN A 32 25.62 -22.64 27.13
N GLY A 33 26.25 -23.76 27.50
CA GLY A 33 26.83 -24.71 26.57
C GLY A 33 25.79 -25.49 25.75
N ALA A 34 24.63 -25.80 26.34
CA ALA A 34 23.53 -26.51 25.69
C ALA A 34 22.94 -25.70 24.52
N HIS A 35 22.82 -24.38 24.67
CA HIS A 35 22.41 -23.48 23.59
C HIS A 35 23.27 -23.57 22.32
N ALA A 36 24.53 -24.03 22.43
CA ALA A 36 25.38 -24.23 21.25
C ALA A 36 24.93 -25.39 20.35
N TRP A 37 24.01 -26.24 20.83
CA TRP A 37 23.43 -27.38 20.10
C TRP A 37 22.01 -27.11 19.60
N GLU A 38 21.43 -25.98 19.98
CA GLU A 38 20.12 -25.55 19.51
C GLU A 38 20.26 -24.84 18.16
N ALA A 39 19.32 -25.08 17.26
CA ALA A 39 19.33 -24.52 15.92
C ALA A 39 18.00 -23.82 15.65
N SER A 40 18.07 -22.51 15.39
CA SER A 40 16.90 -21.69 15.06
C SER A 40 16.95 -21.22 13.61
N ARG A 41 15.81 -21.29 12.92
CA ARG A 41 15.64 -20.77 11.57
C ARG A 41 14.27 -20.14 11.42
N GLY A 42 14.15 -19.11 10.59
CA GLY A 42 12.86 -18.48 10.34
C GLY A 42 12.93 -17.38 9.28
N GLU A 43 11.75 -16.84 8.99
CA GLU A 43 11.53 -15.77 8.02
C GLU A 43 10.54 -14.75 8.60
N LEU A 44 10.81 -13.46 8.36
CA LEU A 44 9.89 -12.36 8.60
C LEU A 44 9.72 -11.58 7.31
N ALA A 45 8.46 -11.28 6.97
CA ALA A 45 8.12 -10.31 5.94
C ALA A 45 7.66 -9.02 6.64
N LEU A 46 8.49 -7.99 6.61
CA LEU A 46 8.23 -6.69 7.24
C LEU A 46 7.91 -5.65 6.17
N LEU A 47 7.23 -4.57 6.52
CA LEU A 47 6.92 -3.49 5.56
C LEU A 47 8.19 -2.68 5.25
N CYS A 48 8.40 -2.29 3.99
CA CYS A 48 9.40 -1.29 3.66
C CYS A 48 8.83 0.12 3.92
N VAL A 49 8.47 0.48 5.15
CA VAL A 49 8.02 1.84 5.48
C VAL A 49 9.13 2.58 6.23
N PRO A 50 9.69 3.70 5.72
CA PRO A 50 10.80 4.39 6.36
C PRO A 50 10.53 4.80 7.82
N GLY A 51 9.33 5.26 8.13
CA GLY A 51 8.91 5.59 9.50
C GLY A 51 8.84 4.40 10.47
N MET A 52 9.04 3.17 9.98
CA MET A 52 9.05 1.94 10.79
C MET A 52 10.45 1.36 11.00
N ILE A 53 11.52 1.99 10.50
CA ILE A 53 12.90 1.49 10.64
C ILE A 53 13.26 1.18 12.09
N ASP A 54 12.98 2.10 13.02
CA ASP A 54 13.28 1.88 14.45
C ASP A 54 12.50 0.71 15.05
N LEU A 55 11.23 0.55 14.65
CA LEU A 55 10.40 -0.58 15.07
C LEU A 55 10.98 -1.90 14.55
N HIS A 56 11.43 -1.93 13.30
CA HIS A 56 12.05 -3.12 12.70
C HIS A 56 13.36 -3.48 13.39
N VAL A 57 14.26 -2.51 13.59
CA VAL A 57 15.54 -2.73 14.30
C VAL A 57 15.29 -3.29 15.71
N ARG A 58 14.36 -2.69 16.47
CA ARG A 58 14.00 -3.18 17.81
C ARG A 58 13.43 -4.60 17.79
N ARG A 59 12.60 -4.94 16.81
CA ARG A 59 12.06 -6.31 16.66
C ARG A 59 13.16 -7.32 16.39
N LEU A 60 14.14 -6.98 15.54
CA LEU A 60 15.28 -7.86 15.25
C LEU A 60 16.19 -8.02 16.46
N GLU A 61 16.44 -6.95 17.21
CA GLU A 61 17.18 -6.99 18.48
C GLU A 61 16.52 -7.95 19.49
N MET A 62 15.21 -7.79 19.72
CA MET A 62 14.46 -8.65 20.62
C MET A 62 14.45 -10.11 20.15
N LEU A 63 14.27 -10.35 18.86
CA LEU A 63 14.28 -11.70 18.30
C LEU A 63 15.65 -12.36 18.51
N ALA A 64 16.74 -11.68 18.19
CA ALA A 64 18.08 -12.20 18.37
C ALA A 64 18.38 -12.55 19.84
N ALA A 65 17.93 -11.70 20.77
CA ALA A 65 18.03 -11.97 22.20
C ALA A 65 17.23 -13.22 22.64
N VAL A 66 15.99 -13.37 22.18
CA VAL A 66 15.15 -14.55 22.48
C VAL A 66 15.75 -15.84 21.90
N LEU A 67 16.41 -15.76 20.75
CA LEU A 67 17.09 -16.90 20.12
C LEU A 67 18.45 -17.23 20.75
N GLY A 68 18.85 -16.54 21.84
CA GLY A 68 20.10 -16.79 22.54
C GLY A 68 21.34 -16.17 21.89
N TYR A 69 21.17 -15.32 20.88
CA TYR A 69 22.26 -14.67 20.14
C TYR A 69 22.06 -13.15 20.08
N PRO A 70 22.08 -12.43 21.22
CA PRO A 70 21.93 -10.98 21.21
C PRO A 70 23.07 -10.34 20.42
N PHE A 71 22.73 -9.30 19.64
CA PHE A 71 23.72 -8.56 18.87
C PHE A 71 24.61 -7.72 19.79
N SER A 72 25.91 -7.67 19.48
CA SER A 72 26.82 -6.64 20.01
C SER A 72 26.44 -5.25 19.48
N PRO A 73 26.91 -4.16 20.13
CA PRO A 73 26.66 -2.80 19.65
C PRO A 73 27.09 -2.55 18.20
N GLU A 74 28.21 -3.14 17.77
CA GLU A 74 28.68 -3.03 16.38
C GLU A 74 27.80 -3.80 15.39
N GLU A 75 27.36 -5.00 15.76
CA GLU A 75 26.42 -5.78 14.95
C GLU A 75 25.08 -5.07 14.83
N MET A 76 24.59 -4.48 15.92
CA MET A 76 23.36 -3.70 15.93
C MET A 76 23.46 -2.46 15.03
N ALA A 77 24.60 -1.76 15.04
CA ALA A 77 24.85 -0.65 14.12
C ALA A 77 24.82 -1.10 12.65
N ARG A 78 25.41 -2.26 12.32
CA ARG A 78 25.36 -2.86 10.98
C ARG A 78 23.93 -3.25 10.58
N VAL A 79 23.20 -3.93 11.46
CA VAL A 79 21.79 -4.31 11.24
C VAL A 79 20.94 -3.07 10.97
N ARG A 80 21.10 -2.01 11.77
CA ARG A 80 20.39 -0.74 11.55
C ARG A 80 20.71 -0.13 10.19
N ALA A 81 21.97 -0.08 9.78
CA ALA A 81 22.36 0.44 8.48
C ALA A 81 21.73 -0.38 7.32
N THR A 82 21.81 -1.70 7.38
CA THR A 82 21.22 -2.62 6.39
C THR A 82 19.70 -2.48 6.33
N VAL A 83 19.01 -2.47 7.48
CA VAL A 83 17.55 -2.27 7.52
C VAL A 83 17.17 -0.91 6.95
N THR A 84 17.90 0.15 7.29
CA THR A 84 17.63 1.51 6.80
C THR A 84 17.72 1.57 5.28
N GLN A 85 18.84 1.10 4.72
CA GLN A 85 19.07 1.08 3.28
C GLN A 85 17.98 0.27 2.56
N ASN A 86 17.76 -0.97 2.99
CA ASN A 86 16.82 -1.87 2.30
C ASN A 86 15.36 -1.41 2.43
N VAL A 87 14.97 -0.84 3.57
CA VAL A 87 13.62 -0.26 3.73
C VAL A 87 13.43 0.92 2.79
N GLN A 88 14.42 1.81 2.69
CA GLN A 88 14.35 2.97 1.80
C GLN A 88 14.33 2.56 0.33
N GLU A 89 15.22 1.66 -0.09
CA GLU A 89 15.26 1.13 -1.45
C GLU A 89 13.95 0.41 -1.82
N GLY A 90 13.44 -0.44 -0.92
CA GLY A 90 12.18 -1.12 -1.11
C GLY A 90 11.00 -0.16 -1.25
N PHE A 91 10.87 0.83 -0.36
CA PHE A 91 9.78 1.82 -0.42
C PHE A 91 9.81 2.64 -1.70
N ALA A 92 11.01 3.07 -2.12
CA ALA A 92 11.20 3.84 -3.35
C ALA A 92 10.82 3.04 -4.60
N ALA A 93 11.06 1.73 -4.61
CA ALA A 93 10.62 0.85 -5.69
C ALA A 93 9.10 0.66 -5.71
N SER A 94 8.48 0.51 -4.53
CA SER A 94 7.03 0.39 -4.35
C SER A 94 6.66 0.54 -2.87
N PRO A 95 5.55 1.24 -2.53
CA PRO A 95 5.06 1.30 -1.16
C PRO A 95 4.66 -0.08 -0.60
N TYR A 96 4.50 -1.08 -1.46
CA TYR A 96 4.10 -2.45 -1.09
C TYR A 96 5.27 -3.41 -0.91
N SER A 97 6.49 -2.94 -1.17
CA SER A 97 7.68 -3.75 -0.98
C SER A 97 7.82 -4.25 0.46
N GLN A 98 8.40 -5.43 0.60
CA GLN A 98 8.65 -6.06 1.89
C GLN A 98 10.14 -6.13 2.18
N LEU A 99 10.52 -5.90 3.43
CA LEU A 99 11.82 -6.26 3.95
C LEU A 99 11.76 -7.71 4.38
N LEU A 100 12.36 -8.59 3.57
CA LEU A 100 12.48 -10.00 3.87
C LEU A 100 13.68 -10.21 4.77
N VAL A 101 13.45 -10.77 5.96
CA VAL A 101 14.47 -11.12 6.93
C VAL A 101 14.46 -12.63 7.13
N ARG A 102 15.53 -13.31 6.75
CA ARG A 102 15.75 -14.73 6.99
C ARG A 102 16.91 -14.90 7.95
N TYR A 103 16.79 -15.86 8.87
CA TYR A 103 17.89 -16.23 9.74
C TYR A 103 18.04 -17.74 9.80
N SER A 104 19.28 -18.19 9.96
CA SER A 104 19.64 -19.60 10.05
C SER A 104 20.93 -19.79 10.83
N PRO A 105 21.23 -20.99 11.36
CA PRO A 105 22.48 -21.23 12.07
C PRO A 105 23.70 -20.94 11.20
N ALA A 106 24.72 -20.32 11.78
CA ALA A 106 25.98 -20.08 11.10
C ALA A 106 26.66 -21.41 10.76
N PRO A 107 27.28 -21.54 9.56
CA PRO A 107 28.00 -22.74 9.20
C PRO A 107 29.26 -22.91 10.07
N PRO A 108 29.66 -24.16 10.40
CA PRO A 108 30.90 -24.42 11.13
C PRO A 108 32.12 -23.79 10.43
N PRO A 109 33.14 -23.31 11.17
CA PRO A 109 33.28 -23.35 12.63
C PRO A 109 32.59 -22.19 13.37
N HIS A 110 31.87 -21.32 12.67
CA HIS A 110 31.20 -20.16 13.26
C HIS A 110 29.96 -20.60 14.07
N ARG A 111 29.70 -19.91 15.18
CA ARG A 111 28.51 -20.09 16.01
C ARG A 111 27.61 -18.86 15.89
N GLY A 112 26.31 -19.02 16.12
CA GLY A 112 25.33 -17.93 16.04
C GLY A 112 24.39 -18.06 14.85
N LEU A 113 23.84 -16.93 14.43
CA LEU A 113 22.89 -16.85 13.32
C LEU A 113 23.47 -16.01 12.17
N VAL A 114 23.25 -16.47 10.94
CA VAL A 114 23.42 -15.67 9.73
C VAL A 114 22.07 -15.06 9.39
N TRP A 115 22.07 -13.75 9.13
CA TRP A 115 20.89 -12.96 8.79
C TRP A 115 20.97 -12.51 7.33
N ASP A 116 20.00 -12.89 6.52
CA ASP A 116 19.76 -12.35 5.17
C ASP A 116 18.64 -11.32 5.28
N ILE A 117 18.97 -10.05 5.10
CA ILE A 117 18.04 -8.92 5.17
C ILE A 117 18.08 -8.26 3.81
N ARG A 118 16.96 -8.28 3.07
CA ARG A 118 16.89 -7.72 1.72
C ARG A 118 15.50 -7.21 1.37
N PRO A 119 15.38 -6.18 0.50
CA PRO A 119 14.09 -5.75 0.01
C PRO A 119 13.59 -6.73 -1.05
N VAL A 120 12.28 -6.93 -1.08
CA VAL A 120 11.56 -7.63 -2.14
C VAL A 120 10.51 -6.65 -2.66
N ALA A 121 10.71 -6.19 -3.89
CA ALA A 121 9.78 -5.27 -4.52
C ALA A 121 8.48 -6.01 -4.89
N ILE A 122 7.35 -5.40 -4.55
CA ILE A 122 6.02 -5.88 -4.94
C ILE A 122 5.39 -4.81 -5.82
N SER A 123 5.18 -5.11 -7.10
CA SER A 123 4.59 -4.15 -8.04
C SER A 123 3.08 -4.00 -7.85
N TYR A 124 2.50 -2.96 -8.43
CA TYR A 124 1.04 -2.79 -8.48
C TYR A 124 0.36 -3.96 -9.23
N SER A 125 0.99 -4.49 -10.29
CA SER A 125 0.49 -5.67 -11.00
C SER A 125 0.56 -6.94 -10.14
N ASP A 126 1.61 -7.11 -9.33
CA ASP A 126 1.68 -8.22 -8.37
C ASP A 126 0.56 -8.12 -7.33
N ARG A 127 0.26 -6.91 -6.87
CA ARG A 127 -0.90 -6.66 -5.99
C ARG A 127 -2.23 -6.97 -6.67
N ALA A 128 -2.41 -6.59 -7.93
CA ALA A 128 -3.61 -6.91 -8.69
C ALA A 128 -3.82 -8.42 -8.85
N LYS A 129 -2.73 -9.18 -9.08
CA LYS A 129 -2.78 -10.66 -9.13
C LYS A 129 -3.20 -11.26 -7.79
N LEU A 130 -2.62 -10.78 -6.68
CA LEU A 130 -3.02 -11.21 -5.33
C LEU A 130 -4.48 -10.86 -5.06
N PHE A 131 -4.95 -9.68 -5.47
CA PHE A 131 -6.34 -9.29 -5.34
C PHE A 131 -7.27 -10.29 -6.05
N LEU A 132 -6.99 -10.64 -7.31
CA LEU A 132 -7.79 -11.62 -8.06
C LEU A 132 -7.79 -13.01 -7.40
N GLN A 133 -6.68 -13.41 -6.78
CA GLN A 133 -6.54 -14.71 -6.11
C GLN A 133 -7.37 -14.79 -4.82
N TYR A 134 -7.30 -13.76 -3.97
CA TYR A 134 -7.93 -13.79 -2.64
C TYR A 134 -9.34 -13.21 -2.62
N ARG A 135 -9.71 -12.47 -3.66
CA ARG A 135 -10.98 -11.75 -3.73
C ARG A 135 -11.56 -11.85 -5.14
N PRO A 136 -12.12 -13.01 -5.51
CA PRO A 136 -12.66 -13.20 -6.84
C PRO A 136 -13.77 -12.18 -7.13
N PRO A 137 -13.82 -11.59 -8.34
CA PRO A 137 -14.72 -10.48 -8.68
C PRO A 137 -16.20 -10.74 -8.39
N LYS A 138 -16.61 -12.02 -8.45
CA LYS A 138 -18.00 -12.45 -8.29
C LYS A 138 -18.57 -12.22 -6.88
N ASP A 139 -17.73 -12.06 -5.86
CA ASP A 139 -18.20 -12.03 -4.47
C ASP A 139 -18.36 -10.61 -3.91
N SER A 140 -17.51 -9.65 -4.29
CA SER A 140 -17.54 -8.29 -3.70
C SER A 140 -17.46 -7.12 -4.68
N ASP A 141 -16.98 -7.35 -5.90
CA ASP A 141 -16.91 -6.33 -6.96
C ASP A 141 -18.12 -6.38 -7.89
N ARG A 142 -19.13 -7.18 -7.54
CA ARG A 142 -20.37 -7.35 -8.32
C ARG A 142 -21.23 -6.09 -8.36
N TYR A 143 -21.21 -5.30 -7.28
CA TYR A 143 -22.06 -4.14 -7.16
C TYR A 143 -21.29 -2.89 -7.58
N PRO A 144 -21.79 -2.08 -8.53
CA PRO A 144 -21.20 -0.79 -8.87
C PRO A 144 -21.32 0.22 -7.72
N ASP A 145 -20.56 1.30 -7.79
CA ASP A 145 -20.68 2.40 -6.82
C ASP A 145 -21.94 3.21 -7.10
N ALA A 146 -22.73 3.46 -6.05
CA ALA A 146 -24.00 4.16 -6.20
C ALA A 146 -23.80 5.56 -6.79
N LYS A 147 -22.77 6.29 -6.32
CA LYS A 147 -22.48 7.65 -6.81
C LYS A 147 -22.21 7.68 -8.31
N VAL A 148 -21.52 6.67 -8.83
CA VAL A 148 -21.22 6.55 -10.27
C VAL A 148 -22.50 6.31 -11.06
N LEU A 149 -23.36 5.39 -10.60
CA LEU A 149 -24.62 5.10 -11.27
C LEU A 149 -25.57 6.30 -11.28
N ASP A 150 -25.68 7.04 -10.18
CA ASP A 150 -26.57 8.21 -10.10
C ASP A 150 -26.13 9.32 -11.07
N LEU A 151 -24.81 9.55 -11.18
CA LEU A 151 -24.26 10.52 -12.14
C LEU A 151 -24.47 10.06 -13.58
N ALA A 152 -24.32 8.76 -13.86
CA ALA A 152 -24.58 8.20 -15.17
C ALA A 152 -26.06 8.29 -15.57
N ALA A 153 -26.97 8.03 -14.61
CA ALA A 153 -28.40 8.22 -14.80
C ALA A 153 -28.77 9.69 -15.06
N ALA A 154 -28.16 10.62 -14.33
CA ALA A 154 -28.34 12.06 -14.55
C ALA A 154 -27.82 12.51 -15.93
N LEU A 155 -26.69 11.94 -16.39
CA LEU A 155 -26.18 12.17 -17.75
C LEU A 155 -27.16 11.64 -18.80
N ARG A 156 -27.72 10.45 -18.59
CA ARG A 156 -28.70 9.82 -19.49
C ARG A 156 -30.01 10.62 -19.58
N ALA A 157 -30.40 11.31 -18.51
CA ALA A 157 -31.57 12.19 -18.52
C ALA A 157 -31.37 13.43 -19.41
N GLN A 158 -30.13 13.83 -19.67
CA GLN A 158 -29.79 15.01 -20.50
C GLN A 158 -29.56 14.64 -21.97
N ALA A 159 -29.03 13.45 -22.24
CA ALA A 159 -28.81 12.93 -23.58
C ALA A 159 -28.91 11.39 -23.59
N PRO A 160 -29.30 10.75 -24.70
CA PRO A 160 -29.33 9.29 -24.76
C PRO A 160 -27.98 8.66 -24.39
N ALA A 161 -27.97 7.61 -23.55
CA ALA A 161 -26.73 7.00 -23.05
C ALA A 161 -25.74 6.56 -24.14
N ALA A 162 -26.26 6.21 -25.32
CA ALA A 162 -25.46 5.79 -26.48
C ALA A 162 -24.79 6.95 -27.24
N THR A 163 -24.99 8.22 -26.86
CA THR A 163 -24.45 9.37 -27.60
C THR A 163 -23.28 10.06 -26.91
N ILE A 164 -23.15 9.93 -25.59
CA ILE A 164 -22.07 10.53 -24.81
C ILE A 164 -21.33 9.44 -24.04
N PRO A 165 -20.09 9.11 -24.44
CA PRO A 165 -19.30 8.08 -23.77
C PRO A 165 -18.93 8.43 -22.32
N VAL A 166 -18.72 7.37 -21.54
CA VAL A 166 -18.14 7.40 -20.19
C VAL A 166 -16.76 6.77 -20.24
N LEU A 167 -15.79 7.35 -19.52
CA LEU A 167 -14.46 6.79 -19.35
C LEU A 167 -14.31 6.23 -17.94
N ASP A 168 -14.02 4.94 -17.79
CA ASP A 168 -13.63 4.33 -16.51
C ASP A 168 -12.10 4.21 -16.46
N VAL A 169 -11.46 5.01 -15.61
CA VAL A 169 -10.00 5.06 -15.50
C VAL A 169 -9.57 4.17 -14.33
N GLY A 170 -8.67 3.22 -14.58
CA GLY A 170 -8.28 2.21 -13.57
C GLY A 170 -9.43 1.25 -13.28
N ALA A 171 -10.03 0.71 -14.34
CA ALA A 171 -11.29 -0.03 -14.28
C ALA A 171 -11.22 -1.33 -13.44
N GLY A 172 -10.01 -1.83 -13.13
CA GLY A 172 -9.82 -3.02 -12.32
C GLY A 172 -10.59 -4.22 -12.87
N THR A 173 -11.47 -4.82 -12.07
CA THR A 173 -12.29 -5.97 -12.48
C THR A 173 -13.52 -5.58 -13.33
N GLY A 174 -13.73 -4.28 -13.59
CA GLY A 174 -14.82 -3.77 -14.42
C GLY A 174 -16.13 -3.48 -13.67
N ARG A 175 -16.07 -3.40 -12.33
CA ARG A 175 -17.23 -3.17 -11.45
C ARG A 175 -18.16 -2.05 -11.95
N ASN A 176 -17.60 -0.89 -12.28
CA ASN A 176 -18.36 0.25 -12.78
C ASN A 176 -18.55 0.18 -14.31
N ALA A 177 -17.47 -0.06 -15.08
CA ALA A 177 -17.53 -0.18 -16.54
C ALA A 177 -18.64 -1.11 -17.05
N ILE A 178 -18.78 -2.31 -16.47
CA ILE A 178 -19.78 -3.30 -16.89
C ILE A 178 -21.19 -2.82 -16.56
N ALA A 179 -21.42 -2.31 -15.35
CA ALA A 179 -22.73 -1.81 -14.94
C ALA A 179 -23.19 -0.62 -15.79
N LEU A 180 -22.26 0.30 -16.11
CA LEU A 180 -22.52 1.43 -17.00
C LEU A 180 -22.89 0.96 -18.42
N ALA A 181 -22.18 -0.03 -18.96
CA ALA A 181 -22.48 -0.62 -20.26
C ALA A 181 -23.84 -1.34 -20.27
N GLN A 182 -24.21 -2.03 -19.17
CA GLN A 182 -25.54 -2.63 -19.00
C GLN A 182 -26.66 -1.58 -18.97
N GLN A 183 -26.36 -0.37 -18.50
CA GLN A 183 -27.29 0.78 -18.57
C GLN A 183 -27.33 1.44 -19.96
N GLY A 184 -26.59 0.92 -20.94
CA GLY A 184 -26.58 1.37 -22.33
C GLY A 184 -25.62 2.52 -22.63
N HIS A 185 -24.70 2.84 -21.72
CA HIS A 185 -23.64 3.81 -21.99
C HIS A 185 -22.59 3.23 -22.94
N LEU A 186 -22.00 4.08 -23.79
CA LEU A 186 -20.74 3.76 -24.45
C LEU A 186 -19.62 3.89 -23.42
N VAL A 187 -18.90 2.80 -23.15
CA VAL A 187 -17.87 2.78 -22.11
C VAL A 187 -16.51 2.49 -22.74
N ASP A 188 -15.58 3.41 -22.51
CA ASP A 188 -14.16 3.19 -22.67
C ASP A 188 -13.58 2.90 -21.27
N ALA A 189 -12.77 1.85 -21.11
CA ALA A 189 -12.19 1.47 -19.83
C ALA A 189 -10.67 1.34 -19.95
N ILE A 190 -9.94 2.11 -19.15
CA ILE A 190 -8.48 2.08 -19.07
C ILE A 190 -8.06 1.19 -17.90
N GLU A 191 -7.24 0.20 -18.18
CA GLU A 191 -6.62 -0.65 -17.15
C GLU A 191 -5.26 -1.12 -17.68
N PHE A 192 -4.22 -1.13 -16.85
CA PHE A 192 -2.86 -1.48 -17.28
C PHE A 192 -2.49 -2.93 -16.98
N THR A 193 -3.29 -3.63 -16.17
CA THR A 193 -3.05 -5.01 -15.76
C THR A 193 -3.74 -6.00 -16.72
N PRO A 194 -2.99 -6.83 -17.47
CA PRO A 194 -3.58 -7.77 -18.43
C PRO A 194 -4.61 -8.73 -17.83
N GLU A 195 -4.35 -9.25 -16.63
CA GLU A 195 -5.26 -10.20 -15.95
C GLU A 195 -6.60 -9.55 -15.56
N MET A 196 -6.58 -8.26 -15.24
CA MET A 196 -7.79 -7.47 -14.97
C MET A 196 -8.57 -7.24 -16.26
N LEU A 197 -7.88 -6.90 -17.35
CA LEU A 197 -8.51 -6.76 -18.68
C LEU A 197 -9.19 -8.07 -19.13
N ASP A 198 -8.53 -9.22 -18.95
CA ASP A 198 -9.12 -10.52 -19.26
C ASP A 198 -10.38 -10.80 -18.43
N THR A 199 -10.36 -10.40 -17.15
CA THR A 199 -11.52 -10.46 -16.26
C THR A 199 -12.66 -9.60 -16.80
N ILE A 200 -12.39 -8.34 -17.19
CA ILE A 200 -13.42 -7.46 -17.77
C ILE A 200 -13.99 -8.06 -19.05
N ARG A 201 -13.14 -8.57 -19.97
CA ARG A 201 -13.60 -9.21 -21.22
C ARG A 201 -14.57 -10.34 -20.95
N GLN A 202 -14.22 -11.22 -20.01
CA GLN A 202 -15.05 -12.37 -19.66
C GLN A 202 -16.39 -11.95 -19.04
N LEU A 203 -16.35 -11.03 -18.06
CA LEU A 203 -17.57 -10.58 -17.39
C LEU A 203 -18.48 -9.73 -18.30
N ALA A 204 -17.90 -8.90 -19.17
CA ALA A 204 -18.65 -8.16 -20.19
C ALA A 204 -19.34 -9.09 -21.18
N LYS A 205 -18.64 -10.15 -21.62
CA LYS A 205 -19.22 -11.20 -22.47
C LYS A 205 -20.37 -11.93 -21.78
N ASP A 206 -20.20 -12.31 -20.51
CA ASP A 206 -21.24 -12.97 -19.72
C ASP A 206 -22.47 -12.06 -19.51
N ALA A 207 -22.24 -10.75 -19.40
CA ALA A 207 -23.27 -9.73 -19.29
C ALA A 207 -23.91 -9.32 -20.64
N GLY A 208 -23.38 -9.77 -21.77
CA GLY A 208 -23.86 -9.42 -23.10
C GLY A 208 -23.64 -7.96 -23.49
N VAL A 209 -22.59 -7.32 -22.95
CA VAL A 209 -22.26 -5.89 -23.20
C VAL A 209 -20.90 -5.75 -23.88
N ALA A 210 -20.72 -4.62 -24.56
CA ALA A 210 -19.44 -4.24 -25.18
C ALA A 210 -18.80 -3.07 -24.42
N ILE A 211 -17.49 -3.16 -24.20
CA ILE A 211 -16.67 -2.15 -23.55
C ILE A 211 -15.39 -1.98 -24.40
N ASP A 212 -14.99 -0.75 -24.70
CA ASP A 212 -13.73 -0.46 -25.38
C ASP A 212 -12.58 -0.48 -24.36
N LEU A 213 -11.78 -1.55 -24.37
CA LEU A 213 -10.71 -1.76 -23.41
C LEU A 213 -9.40 -1.17 -23.90
N ILE A 214 -8.77 -0.34 -23.07
CA ILE A 214 -7.55 0.38 -23.36
C ILE A 214 -6.47 -0.06 -22.37
N GLU A 215 -5.52 -0.87 -22.83
CA GLU A 215 -4.35 -1.27 -22.05
C GLU A 215 -3.36 -0.11 -21.95
N GLN A 216 -3.39 0.63 -20.84
CA GLN A 216 -2.55 1.82 -20.68
C GLN A 216 -2.27 2.13 -19.21
N ASP A 217 -0.99 2.38 -18.90
CA ASP A 217 -0.59 2.96 -17.61
C ASP A 217 -0.87 4.47 -17.61
N ILE A 218 -1.75 4.90 -16.69
CA ILE A 218 -2.13 6.31 -16.54
C ILE A 218 -0.99 7.18 -15.99
N ARG A 219 0.05 6.56 -15.43
CA ARG A 219 1.27 7.24 -14.95
C ARG A 219 2.26 7.51 -16.08
N ASP A 220 2.09 6.87 -17.23
CA ASP A 220 2.90 7.16 -18.41
C ASP A 220 2.76 8.65 -18.79
N PRO A 221 3.87 9.40 -18.91
CA PRO A 221 3.83 10.78 -19.40
C PRO A 221 3.10 10.94 -20.73
N ALA A 222 3.13 9.94 -21.62
CA ALA A 222 2.44 9.94 -22.91
C ALA A 222 0.92 9.70 -22.82
N PHE A 223 0.41 9.19 -21.70
CA PHE A 223 -1.02 8.95 -21.51
C PHE A 223 -1.83 10.23 -21.77
N THR A 224 -2.66 10.20 -22.81
CA THR A 224 -3.52 11.33 -23.22
C THR A 224 -4.84 10.79 -23.79
N PRO A 225 -5.95 10.90 -23.06
CA PRO A 225 -7.25 10.50 -23.59
C PRO A 225 -7.71 11.42 -24.73
N LYS A 226 -8.65 10.94 -25.55
CA LYS A 226 -9.22 11.74 -26.65
C LYS A 226 -9.93 12.99 -26.10
N PRO A 227 -9.65 14.20 -26.63
CA PRO A 227 -10.23 15.45 -26.15
C PRO A 227 -11.74 15.54 -26.43
N ASP A 228 -12.46 16.32 -25.62
CA ASP A 228 -13.88 16.68 -25.76
C ASP A 228 -14.83 15.50 -26.05
N ARG A 229 -14.57 14.34 -25.44
CA ARG A 229 -15.28 13.09 -25.73
C ARG A 229 -16.27 12.69 -24.65
N TYR A 230 -15.89 12.77 -23.39
CA TYR A 230 -16.60 12.10 -22.30
C TYR A 230 -17.57 13.02 -21.56
N GLY A 231 -18.76 12.50 -21.22
CA GLY A 231 -19.71 13.19 -20.34
C GLY A 231 -19.46 12.91 -18.86
N LEU A 232 -18.87 11.75 -18.57
CA LEU A 232 -18.47 11.32 -17.24
C LEU A 232 -17.10 10.62 -17.34
N ILE A 233 -16.20 10.95 -16.44
CA ILE A 233 -14.94 10.23 -16.21
C ILE A 233 -15.00 9.71 -14.77
N VAL A 234 -14.78 8.42 -14.61
CA VAL A 234 -14.82 7.69 -13.35
C VAL A 234 -13.39 7.40 -12.92
N LEU A 235 -13.03 7.81 -11.69
CA LEU A 235 -11.73 7.60 -11.04
C LEU A 235 -11.96 6.90 -9.70
N THR A 236 -12.64 5.76 -9.73
CA THR A 236 -12.96 5.00 -8.53
C THR A 236 -11.87 4.01 -8.20
N GLY A 237 -11.37 4.05 -6.99
CA GLY A 237 -10.35 3.12 -6.56
C GLY A 237 -8.97 3.36 -7.18
N VAL A 238 -8.71 4.58 -7.68
CA VAL A 238 -7.46 4.94 -8.37
C VAL A 238 -6.56 5.78 -7.49
N VAL A 239 -7.11 6.83 -6.88
CA VAL A 239 -6.33 7.86 -6.18
C VAL A 239 -5.57 7.28 -4.99
N GLN A 240 -6.06 6.18 -4.38
CA GLN A 240 -5.35 5.47 -3.31
C GLN A 240 -3.96 4.92 -3.70
N TYR A 241 -3.67 4.77 -4.99
CA TYR A 241 -2.41 4.23 -5.49
C TYR A 241 -1.37 5.32 -5.78
N PHE A 242 -1.68 6.57 -5.46
CA PHE A 242 -0.72 7.67 -5.54
C PHE A 242 0.12 7.76 -4.27
N SER A 243 1.28 8.42 -4.42
CA SER A 243 2.22 8.68 -3.33
C SER A 243 2.60 10.16 -3.24
N ASP A 244 2.06 11.01 -4.13
CA ASP A 244 2.32 12.44 -4.21
C ASP A 244 1.06 13.16 -4.74
N PRO A 245 0.53 14.21 -4.06
CA PRO A 245 -0.58 15.02 -4.57
C PRO A 245 -0.35 15.61 -5.96
N ALA A 246 0.91 15.82 -6.39
CA ALA A 246 1.22 16.26 -7.75
C ALA A 246 0.79 15.25 -8.82
N GLN A 247 0.76 13.95 -8.51
CA GLN A 247 0.27 12.91 -9.43
C GLN A 247 -1.23 13.09 -9.70
N LEU A 248 -2.01 13.43 -8.66
CA LEU A 248 -3.43 13.76 -8.83
C LEU A 248 -3.61 14.99 -9.71
N ALA A 249 -2.89 16.08 -9.43
CA ALA A 249 -2.97 17.31 -10.21
C ALA A 249 -2.64 17.06 -11.70
N HIS A 250 -1.59 16.29 -11.97
CA HIS A 250 -1.19 15.92 -13.33
C HIS A 250 -2.24 15.06 -14.03
N LEU A 251 -2.81 14.07 -13.33
CA LEU A 251 -3.87 13.24 -13.89
C LEU A 251 -5.12 14.08 -14.20
N LEU A 252 -5.56 14.93 -13.28
CA LEU A 252 -6.69 15.82 -13.52
C LEU A 252 -6.43 16.78 -14.69
N ALA A 253 -5.22 17.28 -14.84
CA ALA A 253 -4.82 18.11 -15.98
C ALA A 253 -4.91 17.36 -17.32
N LYS A 254 -4.61 16.05 -17.34
CA LYS A 254 -4.75 15.19 -18.53
C LYS A 254 -6.20 14.82 -18.84
N LEU A 255 -7.01 14.59 -17.81
CA LEU A 255 -8.41 14.16 -17.97
C LEU A 255 -9.35 15.33 -18.28
N THR A 256 -9.03 16.54 -17.81
CA THR A 256 -9.90 17.71 -18.00
C THR A 256 -10.18 18.01 -19.48
N PRO A 257 -9.19 18.04 -20.39
CA PRO A 257 -9.43 18.23 -21.82
C PRO A 257 -10.25 17.10 -22.47
N ALA A 258 -10.30 15.91 -21.87
CA ALA A 258 -11.06 14.78 -22.38
C ALA A 258 -12.57 14.88 -22.09
N LEU A 259 -12.96 15.67 -21.08
CA LEU A 259 -14.36 15.96 -20.78
C LEU A 259 -14.98 16.86 -21.84
N ARG A 260 -16.24 16.64 -22.20
CA ARG A 260 -17.03 17.66 -22.89
C ARG A 260 -17.29 18.84 -21.94
N PRO A 261 -17.62 20.05 -22.45
CA PRO A 261 -18.16 21.12 -21.61
C PRO A 261 -19.37 20.63 -20.80
N GLY A 262 -19.40 20.88 -19.49
CA GLY A 262 -20.41 20.37 -18.55
C GLY A 262 -20.23 18.90 -18.14
N GLY A 263 -19.26 18.19 -18.73
CA GLY A 263 -18.87 16.85 -18.35
C GLY A 263 -18.25 16.81 -16.95
N LYS A 264 -18.34 15.65 -16.30
CA LYS A 264 -17.96 15.49 -14.88
C LYS A 264 -16.85 14.47 -14.68
N ILE A 265 -15.98 14.72 -13.70
CA ILE A 265 -15.12 13.71 -13.08
C ILE A 265 -15.75 13.33 -11.75
N VAL A 266 -15.90 12.04 -11.47
CA VAL A 266 -16.22 11.50 -10.15
C VAL A 266 -15.02 10.69 -9.65
N MET A 267 -14.57 10.96 -8.43
CA MET A 267 -13.48 10.24 -7.79
C MET A 267 -13.75 10.01 -6.31
N ASP A 268 -13.22 8.91 -5.77
CA ASP A 268 -13.09 8.70 -4.34
C ASP A 268 -11.65 8.95 -3.89
N CYS A 269 -11.49 9.63 -2.76
CA CYS A 269 -10.18 9.76 -2.12
C CYS A 269 -10.30 10.01 -0.62
N PHE A 270 -9.25 9.70 0.13
CA PHE A 270 -9.21 10.02 1.55
C PHE A 270 -8.86 11.48 1.78
N VAL A 271 -9.74 12.18 2.48
CA VAL A 271 -9.56 13.58 2.83
C VAL A 271 -9.40 13.71 4.33
N THR A 272 -8.39 14.46 4.75
CA THR A 272 -8.17 14.77 6.17
C THR A 272 -9.23 15.74 6.69
N THR A 273 -9.59 15.62 7.96
CA THR A 273 -10.38 16.65 8.65
C THR A 273 -9.58 17.95 8.78
N ASP A 274 -10.28 19.09 8.86
CA ASP A 274 -9.63 20.38 9.06
C ASP A 274 -8.75 20.39 10.32
N GLY A 275 -7.56 20.97 10.19
CA GLY A 275 -6.58 21.06 11.27
C GLY A 275 -5.75 19.80 11.51
N TYR A 276 -6.00 18.69 10.81
CA TYR A 276 -5.10 17.54 10.84
C TYR A 276 -4.01 17.65 9.77
N ASP A 277 -2.76 17.62 10.21
CA ASP A 277 -1.59 17.53 9.34
C ASP A 277 -0.96 16.13 9.45
N PRO A 278 -1.04 15.30 8.40
CA PRO A 278 -0.50 13.94 8.45
C PRO A 278 1.02 13.93 8.65
N THR A 279 1.47 13.20 9.67
CA THR A 279 2.90 12.96 9.88
C THR A 279 3.50 12.14 8.71
N PRO A 280 4.83 12.15 8.52
CA PRO A 280 5.46 11.31 7.50
C PRO A 280 5.09 9.82 7.63
N LEU A 281 5.00 9.31 8.87
CA LEU A 281 4.58 7.92 9.11
C LEU A 281 3.13 7.68 8.67
N ALA A 282 2.21 8.61 9.00
CA ALA A 282 0.81 8.51 8.58
C ALA A 282 0.69 8.50 7.05
N ARG A 283 1.40 9.39 6.35
CA ARG A 283 1.42 9.40 4.87
C ARG A 283 1.97 8.09 4.32
N GLN A 284 3.12 7.61 4.80
CA GLN A 284 3.73 6.38 4.29
C GLN A 284 2.86 5.14 4.53
N LEU A 285 2.24 5.01 5.72
CA LEU A 285 1.32 3.91 6.02
C LEU A 285 -0.01 4.03 5.25
N SER A 286 -0.42 5.24 4.90
CA SER A 286 -1.61 5.44 4.06
C SER A 286 -1.47 4.79 2.69
N TYR A 287 -0.24 4.73 2.14
CA TYR A 287 0.00 4.09 0.84
C TYR A 287 -0.17 2.57 0.94
N VAL A 288 0.33 1.98 2.03
CA VAL A 288 0.23 0.53 2.30
C VAL A 288 -1.22 0.09 2.52
N THR A 289 -2.04 0.96 3.11
CA THR A 289 -3.44 0.69 3.47
C THR A 289 -4.44 1.16 2.42
N ASP A 290 -3.97 1.50 1.21
CA ASP A 290 -4.78 2.01 0.10
C ASP A 290 -5.66 3.19 0.53
N SER A 291 -5.08 4.09 1.32
CA SER A 291 -5.77 5.21 1.97
C SER A 291 -5.06 6.54 1.72
N PHE A 292 -4.48 6.73 0.53
CA PHE A 292 -3.68 7.92 0.17
C PHE A 292 -4.34 9.22 0.67
N LEU A 293 -3.66 9.89 1.60
CA LEU A 293 -4.20 11.05 2.31
C LEU A 293 -4.00 12.33 1.53
N LEU A 294 -5.10 13.05 1.31
CA LEU A 294 -5.13 14.39 0.75
C LEU A 294 -5.67 15.39 1.77
N GLN A 295 -4.97 16.50 1.92
CA GLN A 295 -5.49 17.64 2.66
C GLN A 295 -6.45 18.46 1.77
N PRO A 296 -7.47 19.13 2.34
CA PRO A 296 -8.35 20.02 1.59
C PRO A 296 -7.60 21.08 0.75
N THR A 297 -6.47 21.58 1.27
CA THR A 297 -5.61 22.54 0.55
C THR A 297 -4.86 21.92 -0.62
N GLU A 298 -4.54 20.63 -0.57
CA GLU A 298 -3.90 19.89 -1.67
C GLU A 298 -4.91 19.65 -2.80
N LEU A 299 -6.14 19.27 -2.46
CA LEU A 299 -7.25 19.15 -3.42
C LEU A 299 -7.55 20.47 -4.12
N THR A 300 -7.63 21.56 -3.36
CA THR A 300 -7.86 22.90 -3.92
C THR A 300 -6.76 23.28 -4.89
N ARG A 301 -5.49 23.02 -4.53
CA ARG A 301 -4.34 23.27 -5.41
C ARG A 301 -4.35 22.40 -6.67
N ALA A 302 -4.77 21.14 -6.57
CA ALA A 302 -4.78 20.21 -7.70
C ALA A 302 -5.70 20.64 -8.85
N ILE A 303 -6.75 21.41 -8.57
CA ILE A 303 -7.68 21.91 -9.59
C ILE A 303 -7.54 23.41 -9.90
N ALA A 304 -6.69 24.14 -9.17
CA ALA A 304 -6.67 25.62 -9.20
C ALA A 304 -6.41 26.22 -10.60
N SER A 305 -5.63 25.53 -11.45
CA SER A 305 -5.32 25.97 -12.82
C SER A 305 -6.18 25.29 -13.89
N LEU A 306 -7.17 24.50 -13.50
CA LEU A 306 -8.02 23.74 -14.40
C LEU A 306 -9.39 24.40 -14.51
N PRO A 307 -10.08 24.31 -15.67
CA PRO A 307 -11.46 24.76 -15.80
C PRO A 307 -12.42 23.77 -15.13
N LEU A 308 -12.19 23.46 -13.86
CA LEU A 308 -12.99 22.56 -13.05
C LEU A 308 -13.63 23.31 -11.89
N ARG A 309 -14.91 23.06 -11.67
CA ARG A 309 -15.65 23.53 -10.50
C ARG A 309 -16.08 22.35 -9.65
N VAL A 310 -15.98 22.49 -8.32
CA VAL A 310 -16.53 21.51 -7.39
C VAL A 310 -18.06 21.50 -7.49
N VAL A 311 -18.63 20.32 -7.73
CA VAL A 311 -20.08 20.09 -7.75
C VAL A 311 -20.54 19.49 -6.43
N SER A 312 -19.83 18.47 -5.93
CA SER A 312 -20.15 17.83 -4.65
C SER A 312 -18.90 17.34 -3.94
N ASP A 313 -18.97 17.36 -2.61
CA ASP A 313 -17.98 16.78 -1.70
C ASP A 313 -18.72 16.13 -0.53
N GLU A 314 -18.87 14.80 -0.58
CA GLU A 314 -19.76 14.06 0.31
C GLU A 314 -19.05 12.85 0.92
N PRO A 315 -19.36 12.44 2.17
CA PRO A 315 -18.78 11.24 2.75
C PRO A 315 -19.19 10.00 1.95
N ALA A 316 -18.22 9.25 1.41
CA ALA A 316 -18.50 8.16 0.49
C ALA A 316 -19.34 7.06 1.15
N LEU A 317 -18.96 6.65 2.38
CA LEU A 317 -19.68 5.63 3.12
C LEU A 317 -21.15 5.99 3.40
N ALA A 318 -21.42 7.24 3.76
CA ALA A 318 -22.79 7.69 4.02
C ALA A 318 -23.63 7.64 2.74
N TYR A 319 -23.06 8.10 1.62
CA TYR A 319 -23.72 8.06 0.32
C TYR A 319 -24.03 6.62 -0.11
N GLU A 320 -23.03 5.73 -0.07
CA GLU A 320 -23.21 4.33 -0.46
C GLU A 320 -24.26 3.62 0.41
N ARG A 321 -24.30 3.89 1.74
CA ARG A 321 -25.31 3.31 2.65
C ARG A 321 -26.73 3.73 2.33
N GLU A 322 -26.92 4.96 1.89
CA GLU A 322 -28.23 5.51 1.55
C GLU A 322 -28.75 4.98 0.20
N HIS A 323 -27.85 4.72 -0.75
CA HIS A 323 -28.21 4.47 -2.15
C HIS A 323 -28.03 3.00 -2.60
N LEU A 324 -27.19 2.22 -1.92
CA LEU A 324 -27.03 0.79 -2.22
C LEU A 324 -28.07 -0.07 -1.51
N PRO A 325 -28.52 -1.17 -2.15
CA PRO A 325 -29.40 -2.12 -1.48
C PRO A 325 -28.64 -2.92 -0.39
N PRO A 326 -29.33 -3.46 0.63
CA PRO A 326 -28.69 -4.15 1.76
C PRO A 326 -27.74 -5.28 1.35
N GLU A 327 -28.06 -6.04 0.30
CA GLU A 327 -27.20 -7.12 -0.20
C GLU A 327 -25.87 -6.61 -0.77
N ALA A 328 -25.85 -5.40 -1.35
CA ALA A 328 -24.63 -4.78 -1.86
C ALA A 328 -23.74 -4.29 -0.72
N LEU A 329 -24.35 -3.76 0.35
CA LEU A 329 -23.62 -3.36 1.56
C LEU A 329 -23.05 -4.58 2.29
N ALA A 330 -23.82 -5.67 2.39
CA ALA A 330 -23.35 -6.92 2.97
C ALA A 330 -22.19 -7.56 2.18
N ALA A 331 -22.20 -7.48 0.85
CA ALA A 331 -21.06 -7.90 0.02
C ALA A 331 -19.83 -6.98 0.16
N ARG A 332 -19.97 -5.84 0.85
CA ARG A 332 -18.95 -4.81 1.04
C ARG A 332 -18.57 -4.59 2.51
N GLU A 333 -18.48 -5.65 3.33
CA GLU A 333 -18.10 -5.55 4.76
C GLU A 333 -16.77 -4.82 4.99
N TRP A 334 -15.86 -4.89 4.02
CA TRP A 334 -14.57 -4.19 4.02
C TRP A 334 -14.66 -2.67 3.90
N LEU A 335 -15.78 -2.13 3.39
CA LEU A 335 -15.94 -0.72 3.03
C LEU A 335 -16.00 0.16 4.27
N ASP A 336 -16.72 -0.25 5.32
CA ASP A 336 -16.89 0.54 6.54
C ASP A 336 -15.55 0.86 7.22
N PRO A 337 -14.77 -0.14 7.70
CA PRO A 337 -13.51 0.13 8.39
C PRO A 337 -12.45 0.77 7.48
N TRP A 338 -12.57 0.64 6.16
CA TRP A 338 -11.70 1.34 5.22
C TRP A 338 -12.12 2.80 5.07
N ALA A 339 -13.36 3.06 4.69
CA ALA A 339 -13.87 4.40 4.37
C ALA A 339 -13.92 5.35 5.58
N THR A 340 -14.03 4.82 6.80
CA THR A 340 -13.90 5.60 8.05
C THR A 340 -12.46 5.94 8.41
N GLY A 341 -11.46 5.30 7.77
CA GLY A 341 -10.05 5.46 8.10
C GLY A 341 -9.54 4.52 9.21
N ASP A 342 -10.38 3.64 9.75
CA ASP A 342 -10.02 2.77 10.89
C ASP A 342 -8.89 1.79 10.53
N ARG A 343 -8.78 1.39 9.26
CA ARG A 343 -7.65 0.60 8.76
C ARG A 343 -6.30 1.29 8.94
N LEU A 344 -6.25 2.60 8.81
CA LEU A 344 -5.02 3.38 8.99
C LEU A 344 -4.85 3.81 10.45
N PHE A 345 -5.93 4.18 11.12
CA PHE A 345 -5.96 4.63 12.50
C PHE A 345 -6.89 3.76 13.34
N PRO A 346 -6.43 2.61 13.87
CA PRO A 346 -7.26 1.72 14.68
C PRO A 346 -7.43 2.27 16.10
N LEU A 347 -8.26 3.31 16.25
CA LEU A 347 -8.47 4.04 17.52
C LEU A 347 -9.53 3.40 18.44
N GLY A 348 -10.28 2.41 17.93
CA GLY A 348 -11.37 1.75 18.64
C GLY A 348 -12.69 2.55 18.65
N ASP A 349 -13.76 1.94 19.13
CA ASP A 349 -15.16 2.38 18.90
C ASP A 349 -15.54 3.77 19.46
N GLN A 350 -14.73 4.33 20.36
CA GLN A 350 -15.01 5.60 21.04
C GLN A 350 -14.37 6.82 20.33
N GLN A 351 -13.53 6.59 19.33
CA GLN A 351 -12.75 7.63 18.66
C GLN A 351 -12.92 7.52 17.14
N ARG A 352 -12.84 8.65 16.45
CA ARG A 352 -12.93 8.69 14.98
C ARG A 352 -11.57 9.05 14.38
N PRO A 353 -11.11 8.35 13.33
CA PRO A 353 -9.95 8.75 12.56
C PRO A 353 -10.10 10.19 12.01
N PRO A 354 -9.00 10.95 11.90
CA PRO A 354 -9.01 12.32 11.38
C PRO A 354 -9.06 12.36 9.84
N VAL A 355 -9.63 11.33 9.21
CA VAL A 355 -9.69 11.12 7.76
C VAL A 355 -10.98 10.43 7.40
N SER A 356 -11.46 10.60 6.17
CA SER A 356 -12.58 9.82 5.65
C SER A 356 -12.49 9.71 4.13
N LEU A 357 -12.99 8.61 3.57
CA LEU A 357 -13.18 8.48 2.13
C LEU A 357 -14.33 9.38 1.68
N ARG A 358 -14.10 10.17 0.63
CA ARG A 358 -15.05 11.16 0.14
C ARG A 358 -15.32 10.96 -1.34
N TRP A 359 -16.58 11.10 -1.74
CA TRP A 359 -16.97 11.27 -3.14
C TRP A 359 -16.80 12.73 -3.53
N LEU A 360 -15.91 12.98 -4.49
CA LEU A 360 -15.66 14.30 -5.07
C LEU A 360 -16.13 14.30 -6.52
N VAL A 361 -16.94 15.31 -6.86
CA VAL A 361 -17.41 15.51 -8.24
C VAL A 361 -16.97 16.88 -8.71
N TYR A 362 -16.27 16.90 -9.84
CA TYR A 362 -15.87 18.13 -10.52
C TYR A 362 -16.55 18.22 -11.88
N GLU A 363 -16.93 19.41 -12.28
CA GLU A 363 -17.50 19.69 -13.60
C GLU A 363 -16.58 20.58 -14.40
N ARG A 364 -16.36 20.24 -15.68
CA ARG A 364 -15.65 21.10 -16.62
C ARG A 364 -16.52 22.30 -16.97
N VAL A 365 -16.09 23.48 -16.53
CA VAL A 365 -16.73 24.75 -16.92
C VAL A 365 -16.23 25.17 -18.30
N THR A 366 -17.09 25.81 -19.07
CA THR A 366 -16.66 26.51 -20.29
C THR A 366 -15.85 27.73 -19.85
N PRO A 367 -14.66 27.98 -20.43
CA PRO A 367 -13.92 29.22 -20.22
C PRO A 367 -14.73 30.48 -20.51
#